data_AF-A0A811RSF0-F1
#
_entry.id   AF-A0A811RSF0-F1
#
_cell.length_a   1.000
_cell.length_b   1.000
_cell.length_c   1.000
_cell.angle_alpha   90.00
_cell.angle_beta   90.00
_cell.angle_gamma   90.00
#
_symmetry.space_group_name_H-M   'P 1'
#
loop_
_entity.id
_entity.type
_entity.pdbx_description
1 polymer ?
#
loop_
_entity_poly.entity_id
_entity_poly.type
_entity_poly.pdbx_seq_one_letter_code
_entity_poly.pdbx_strand_id
1 'polypeptide(L)'
;MGAAPAPAWEDHRVISPRDLAGADGVLLGFPTRFGMMAAQMKAFLDATGGLWRDQALAGKPAGVFVAMGTQGGGQETTALTAVTQLAHHGMLFLRAPGLHLRRRHARC
;
A
#
# COMPACT_ATOMS: atom_id res chain seq x y z
N MET A 1 -26.12 7.20 -10.90
CA MET A 1 -25.64 5.80 -10.81
C MET A 1 -25.40 5.51 -9.34
N GLY A 2 -26.24 4.69 -8.71
CA GLY A 2 -26.11 4.36 -7.29
C GLY A 2 -24.92 3.43 -7.07
N ALA A 3 -24.03 3.78 -6.13
CA ALA A 3 -22.99 2.87 -5.68
C ALA A 3 -23.65 1.63 -5.07
N ALA A 4 -23.16 0.44 -5.41
CA ALA A 4 -23.56 -0.78 -4.70
C ALA A 4 -23.33 -0.58 -3.20
N PRO A 5 -24.22 -1.09 -2.33
CA PRO A 5 -23.99 -1.06 -0.90
C PRO A 5 -22.63 -1.70 -0.60
N ALA A 6 -21.84 -1.05 0.26
CA ALA A 6 -20.58 -1.62 0.70
C ALA A 6 -20.85 -3.02 1.26
N PRO A 7 -20.02 -4.03 0.94
CA PRO A 7 -20.19 -5.36 1.50
C PRO A 7 -20.17 -5.27 3.03
N ALA A 8 -20.91 -6.16 3.69
CA ALA A 8 -20.81 -6.30 5.14
C ALA A 8 -19.33 -6.55 5.49
N TRP A 9 -18.81 -5.80 6.47
CA TRP A 9 -17.44 -6.00 6.92
C TRP A 9 -17.34 -7.41 7.51
N GLU A 10 -16.54 -8.27 6.89
CA GLU A 10 -16.18 -9.55 7.50
C GLU A 10 -15.14 -9.29 8.59
N ASP A 11 -15.12 -10.15 9.61
CA ASP A 11 -14.10 -10.08 10.65
C ASP A 11 -12.73 -10.49 10.05
N HIS A 12 -11.95 -9.49 9.65
CA HIS A 12 -10.64 -9.69 9.05
C HIS A 12 -9.59 -9.87 10.14
N ARG A 13 -8.68 -10.85 9.94
CA ARG A 13 -7.55 -11.07 10.84
C ARG A 13 -6.77 -9.76 11.04
N VAL A 14 -6.74 -9.27 12.27
CA VAL A 14 -5.91 -8.14 12.67
C VAL A 14 -4.45 -8.56 12.68
N ILE A 15 -3.63 -7.82 11.94
CA ILE A 15 -2.17 -8.01 11.89
C ILE A 15 -1.47 -7.01 12.79
N SER A 16 -0.42 -7.48 13.47
CA SER A 16 0.52 -6.63 14.21
C SER A 16 1.74 -6.31 13.34
N PRO A 17 2.51 -5.26 13.69
CA PRO A 17 3.76 -4.95 12.98
C PRO A 17 4.71 -6.15 12.87
N ARG A 18 4.76 -7.02 13.90
CA ARG A 18 5.67 -8.18 13.93
C ARG A 18 5.33 -9.24 12.88
N ASP A 19 4.06 -9.35 12.50
CA ASP A 19 3.60 -10.34 11.52
C ASP A 19 4.17 -10.07 10.11
N LEU A 20 4.63 -8.84 9.84
CA LEU A 20 5.28 -8.47 8.57
C LEU A 20 6.56 -9.26 8.30
N ALA A 21 7.27 -9.69 9.35
CA ALA A 21 8.49 -10.49 9.21
C ALA A 21 8.21 -11.88 8.59
N GLY A 22 7.00 -12.42 8.77
CA GLY A 22 6.59 -13.70 8.19
C GLY A 22 6.03 -13.61 6.76
N ALA A 23 5.75 -12.41 6.26
CA ALA A 23 5.15 -12.23 4.94
C ALA A 23 6.19 -12.32 3.81
N ASP A 24 5.88 -12.96 2.69
CA ASP A 24 6.76 -12.96 1.51
C ASP A 24 6.80 -11.60 0.80
N GLY A 25 5.75 -10.81 0.99
CA GLY A 25 5.60 -9.47 0.44
C GLY A 25 4.41 -8.78 1.09
N VAL A 26 4.30 -7.46 0.90
CA VAL A 26 3.23 -6.66 1.52
C VAL A 26 2.54 -5.79 0.49
N LEU A 27 1.24 -5.58 0.65
CA LEU A 27 0.46 -4.63 -0.11
C LEU A 27 -0.23 -3.68 0.88
N LEU A 28 0.20 -2.42 0.91
CA LEU A 28 -0.25 -1.43 1.88
C LEU A 28 -1.27 -0.48 1.27
N GLY A 29 -2.43 -0.35 1.93
CA GLY A 29 -3.50 0.56 1.54
C GLY A 29 -3.46 1.85 2.36
N PHE A 30 -3.22 2.98 1.70
CA PHE A 30 -3.15 4.27 2.38
C PHE A 30 -4.38 5.14 2.09
N PRO A 31 -5.20 5.45 3.10
CA PRO A 31 -6.10 6.58 2.97
C PRO A 31 -5.26 7.87 2.89
N THR A 32 -5.45 8.63 1.82
CA THR A 32 -4.75 9.89 1.58
C THR A 32 -5.22 10.96 2.54
N ARG A 33 -4.28 11.55 3.26
CA ARG A 33 -4.48 12.75 4.08
C ARG A 33 -3.49 13.82 3.65
N PHE A 34 -3.99 14.82 2.91
CA PHE A 34 -3.19 15.94 2.41
C PHE A 34 -1.93 15.51 1.63
N GLY A 35 -2.06 14.49 0.77
CA GLY A 35 -0.94 13.98 -0.02
C GLY A 35 0.06 13.09 0.73
N MET A 36 -0.30 12.66 1.95
CA MET A 36 0.47 11.73 2.78
C MET A 36 -0.43 10.58 3.25
N MET A 37 0.17 9.53 3.83
CA MET A 37 -0.59 8.49 4.53
C MET A 37 -1.30 9.06 5.78
N ALA A 38 -2.44 8.50 6.18
CA ALA A 38 -3.10 8.86 7.43
C ALA A 38 -2.25 8.52 8.67
N ALA A 39 -2.53 9.21 9.78
CA ALA A 39 -1.78 9.09 11.03
C ALA A 39 -1.73 7.65 11.58
N GLN A 40 -2.84 6.91 11.46
CA GLN A 40 -2.93 5.52 11.91
C GLN A 40 -1.96 4.61 11.17
N MET A 41 -1.81 4.81 9.85
CA MET A 41 -0.86 4.05 9.07
C MET A 41 0.58 4.44 9.42
N LYS A 42 0.84 5.74 9.60
CA LYS A 42 2.16 6.19 10.03
C LYS A 42 2.54 5.60 11.38
N ALA A 43 1.61 5.57 12.34
CA ALA A 43 1.81 4.96 13.64
C ALA A 43 2.10 3.44 13.55
N PHE A 44 1.41 2.72 12.66
CA PHE A 44 1.70 1.31 12.39
C PHE A 44 3.13 1.10 11.88
N LEU A 45 3.58 1.91 10.92
CA LEU A 45 4.94 1.88 10.38
C LEU A 45 5.99 2.44 11.34
N ASP A 46 5.62 3.24 12.33
CA ASP A 46 6.56 3.69 13.37
C ASP A 46 6.80 2.61 14.42
N ALA A 47 5.83 1.72 14.60
CA ALA A 47 5.95 0.57 15.48
C ALA A 47 6.85 -0.56 14.91
N THR A 48 7.30 -0.47 13.65
CA THR A 48 8.21 -1.46 13.02
C THR A 48 9.69 -1.19 13.29
N GLY A 49 10.05 -0.26 14.19
CA GLY A 49 11.46 0.07 14.49
C GLY A 49 12.35 -1.11 14.89
N GLY A 50 11.78 -2.13 15.54
CA GLY A 50 12.50 -3.39 15.82
C GLY A 50 12.81 -4.17 14.53
N LEU A 51 11.83 -4.32 13.65
CA LEU A 51 12.01 -4.99 12.34
C LEU A 51 12.98 -4.24 11.43
N TRP A 52 13.01 -2.91 11.52
CA TRP A 52 14.00 -2.10 10.84
C TRP A 52 15.41 -2.42 11.34
N ARG A 53 15.60 -2.44 12.67
CA ARG A 53 16.91 -2.74 13.27
C ARG A 53 17.43 -4.11 12.85
N ASP A 54 16.54 -5.11 12.83
CA ASP A 54 16.87 -6.48 12.47
C ASP A 54 16.91 -6.71 10.94
N GLN A 55 16.63 -5.67 10.15
CA GLN A 55 16.50 -5.73 8.68
C GLN A 55 15.54 -6.84 8.20
N ALA A 56 14.53 -7.18 9.01
CA ALA A 56 13.61 -8.29 8.75
C ALA A 56 12.70 -8.10 7.53
N LEU A 57 12.60 -6.86 7.01
CA LEU A 57 11.81 -6.52 5.83
C LEU A 57 12.67 -6.24 4.59
N ALA A 58 14.01 -6.27 4.71
CA ALA A 58 14.90 -5.97 3.60
C ALA A 58 14.72 -6.98 2.46
N GLY A 59 14.72 -6.48 1.22
CA GLY A 59 14.53 -7.28 0.00
C GLY A 59 13.10 -7.72 -0.26
N LYS A 60 12.16 -7.52 0.68
CA LYS A 60 10.77 -7.93 0.49
C LYS A 60 10.04 -7.00 -0.48
N PRO A 61 9.27 -7.53 -1.45
CA PRO A 61 8.43 -6.72 -2.32
C PRO A 61 7.31 -6.03 -1.55
N ALA A 62 7.12 -4.74 -1.84
CA ALA A 62 6.11 -3.89 -1.24
C ALA A 62 5.33 -3.14 -2.32
N GLY A 63 4.03 -3.39 -2.39
CA GLY A 63 3.08 -2.62 -3.19
C GLY A 63 2.35 -1.59 -2.34
N VAL A 64 1.90 -0.51 -2.98
CA VAL A 64 1.07 0.52 -2.36
C VAL A 64 -0.15 0.80 -3.22
N PHE A 65 -1.31 0.91 -2.59
CA PHE A 65 -2.51 1.49 -3.19
C PHE A 65 -3.04 2.62 -2.31
N VAL A 66 -3.70 3.57 -2.94
CA VAL A 66 -4.14 4.81 -2.31
C VAL A 66 -5.63 5.00 -2.48
N ALA A 67 -6.29 5.53 -1.45
CA ALA A 67 -7.71 5.86 -1.47
C ALA A 67 -7.89 7.33 -1.08
N MET A 68 -8.64 8.10 -1.88
CA MET A 68 -8.90 9.52 -1.68
C MET A 68 -10.32 9.88 -2.09
N GLY A 69 -10.79 11.03 -1.60
CA GLY A 69 -12.13 11.52 -1.90
C GLY A 69 -12.29 12.14 -3.29
N THR A 70 -11.20 12.61 -3.91
CA THR A 70 -11.25 13.32 -5.20
C THR A 70 -10.10 12.93 -6.13
N GLN A 71 -10.35 13.03 -7.44
CA GLN A 71 -9.29 12.90 -8.43
C GLN A 71 -8.28 14.05 -8.26
N GLY A 72 -6.98 13.73 -8.30
CA GLY A 72 -5.92 14.71 -8.03
C GLY A 72 -5.73 15.05 -6.55
N GLY A 73 -6.51 14.48 -5.63
CA GLY A 73 -6.45 14.74 -4.18
C GLY A 73 -5.22 14.17 -3.46
N GLY A 74 -4.10 14.00 -4.17
CA GLY A 74 -2.85 13.46 -3.62
C GLY A 74 -2.61 11.98 -3.85
N GLN A 75 -3.18 11.40 -4.93
CA GLN A 75 -2.95 10.00 -5.34
C GLN A 75 -1.45 9.69 -5.44
N GLU A 76 -0.77 10.50 -6.25
CA GLU A 76 0.63 10.30 -6.58
C GLU A 76 1.53 10.67 -5.41
N THR A 77 1.22 11.77 -4.73
CA THR A 77 2.02 12.26 -3.60
C THR A 77 1.95 11.34 -2.39
N THR A 78 0.79 10.72 -2.13
CA THR A 78 0.66 9.72 -1.04
C THR A 78 1.53 8.50 -1.32
N ALA A 79 1.52 8.00 -2.56
CA ALA A 79 2.37 6.88 -2.95
C ALA A 79 3.85 7.27 -2.88
N LEU A 80 4.23 8.43 -3.43
CA LEU A 80 5.59 8.95 -3.42
C LEU A 80 6.15 9.08 -2.00
N THR A 81 5.37 9.64 -1.09
CA THR A 81 5.80 9.88 0.29
C THR A 81 5.91 8.60 1.09
N ALA A 82 5.10 7.58 0.77
CA ALA A 82 5.23 6.26 1.37
C ALA A 82 6.49 5.49 0.94
N VAL A 83 7.04 5.77 -0.25
CA VAL A 83 8.30 5.15 -0.71
C VAL A 83 9.43 5.41 0.28
N THR A 84 9.42 6.56 0.98
CA THR A 84 10.43 6.88 1.99
C THR A 84 10.48 5.84 3.12
N GLN A 85 9.32 5.37 3.60
CA GLN A 85 9.25 4.33 4.62
C GLN A 85 9.72 2.97 4.10
N LEU A 86 9.29 2.61 2.88
CA LEU A 86 9.70 1.35 2.25
C LEU A 86 11.21 1.29 2.04
N ALA A 87 11.80 2.40 1.58
CA ALA A 87 13.24 2.53 1.36
C ALA A 87 14.03 2.41 2.65
N HIS A 88 13.59 3.04 3.76
CA HIS A 88 14.26 2.89 5.06
C HIS A 88 14.25 1.45 5.58
N HIS A 89 13.21 0.68 5.27
CA HIS A 89 13.13 -0.74 5.60
C HIS A 89 13.87 -1.65 4.60
N GLY A 90 14.50 -1.11 3.55
CA GLY A 90 15.18 -1.88 2.52
C GLY A 90 14.24 -2.68 1.61
N MET A 91 12.96 -2.29 1.53
CA MET A 91 11.94 -3.01 0.76
C MET A 91 11.97 -2.62 -0.72
N LEU A 92 11.56 -3.55 -1.58
CA LEU A 92 11.47 -3.33 -3.02
C LEU A 92 10.10 -2.75 -3.38
N PHE A 93 10.05 -1.46 -3.72
CA PHE A 93 8.81 -0.83 -4.15
C PHE A 93 8.35 -1.34 -5.52
N LEU A 94 7.22 -2.04 -5.55
CA LEU A 94 6.59 -2.53 -6.77
C LEU A 94 5.45 -1.60 -7.19
N ARG A 95 5.66 -0.91 -8.31
CA ARG A 95 4.60 -0.19 -9.01
C ARG A 95 3.70 -1.20 -9.74
N ALA A 96 2.39 -0.97 -9.67
CA ALA A 96 1.44 -1.75 -10.48
C ALA A 96 1.84 -1.73 -11.97
N PRO A 97 1.83 -2.87 -12.66
CA PRO A 97 2.14 -2.92 -14.09
C PRO A 97 1.19 -1.99 -14.83
N GLY A 98 1.72 -1.23 -15.79
CA GLY A 98 0.88 -0.36 -16.62
C GLY A 98 -0.11 -1.24 -17.35
N LEU A 99 -1.41 -0.98 -17.20
CA LEU A 99 -2.45 -1.60 -18.01
C LEU A 99 -2.31 -1.04 -19.43
N HIS A 100 -1.30 -1.51 -20.16
CA HIS A 100 -1.34 -1.46 -21.61
C HIS A 100 -2.35 -2.51 -22.03
N LEU A 101 -3.63 -2.12 -21.94
CA LEU A 101 -4.74 -2.87 -22.49
C LEU A 101 -4.48 -2.90 -24.00
N ARG A 102 -3.65 -3.85 -24.46
CA ARG A 102 -3.71 -4.27 -25.86
C ARG A 102 -5.12 -4.80 -26.01
N ARG A 103 -6.02 -3.93 -26.50
CA ARG A 103 -7.24 -4.38 -27.16
C ARG A 103 -6.74 -5.30 -28.26
N ARG A 104 -6.67 -6.60 -27.98
CA ARG A 104 -6.59 -7.59 -29.03
C ARG A 104 -7.91 -7.41 -29.75
N HIS A 105 -7.90 -6.61 -30.81
CA HIS A 105 -8.91 -6.70 -31.85
C HIS A 105 -8.95 -8.17 -32.22
N ALA A 106 -10.00 -8.86 -31.79
CA ALA A 106 -10.38 -10.13 -32.35
C ALA A 106 -10.57 -9.87 -33.85
N ARG A 107 -9.57 -10.26 -34.64
CA ARG A 107 -9.77 -10.43 -36.07
C ARG A 107 -10.54 -11.74 -36.20
N CYS A 108 -11.74 -11.64 -36.76
CA CYS A 108 -12.45 -12.77 -37.34
C CYS A 108 -11.58 -13.46 -38.40
#